data_AF-F9PD49-F1
#
_entry.id   AF-F9PD49-F1
#
_cell.length_a   1.000
_cell.length_b   1.000
_cell.length_c   1.000
_cell.angle_alpha   90.00
_cell.angle_beta   90.00
_cell.angle_gamma   90.00
#
_symmetry.space_group_name_H-M   'P 1'
#
loop_
_entity.id
_entity.type
_entity.pdbx_description
1 polymer ?
#
loop_
_entity_poly.entity_id
_entity_poly.type
_entity_poly.pdbx_seq_one_letter_code
_entity_poly.pdbx_strand_id
1 'polypeptide(L)'
;MFRPMMVEMIPVLDENGNQVKNGKGNPKYKRLSEATPEEKVLKKEGKLKSRFFQERDSNTGLAKFATYKVFELSQTTLKPEFYPKAMPNRHYNFNMDHIRTKEVLEGLSDYAKNIGVTIYQDDAKELRSAKGAFYPDEQKILLNPDNTPGEVVATTIHELAHASLHNPKFANSYKEEVSKDRRELEAEMTSYLVSNHFGLDTSEKAIRYMAIWTDNLTSLDDQQLAQSMKRIHGTVSKIVKSVEQHTKPYQLNRQVGQNQNFIQSPKKGLKV
;
A
#
# COMPACT_ATOMS: atom_id res chain seq x y z
N MET A 1 21.66 9.02 -15.30
CA MET A 1 21.29 8.82 -13.87
C MET A 1 22.53 8.28 -13.15
N PHE A 2 22.79 8.74 -11.92
CA PHE A 2 24.02 8.44 -11.18
C PHE A 2 23.68 7.74 -9.87
N ARG A 3 24.43 6.70 -9.50
CA ARG A 3 24.29 6.04 -8.20
C ARG A 3 25.52 6.33 -7.34
N PRO A 4 25.36 6.61 -6.04
CA PRO A 4 26.50 6.75 -5.15
C PRO A 4 27.29 5.44 -5.12
N MET A 5 28.61 5.53 -5.26
CA MET A 5 29.47 4.37 -5.04
C MET A 5 29.58 4.16 -3.54
N MET A 6 29.17 2.98 -3.06
CA MET A 6 29.20 2.65 -1.64
C MET A 6 30.33 1.66 -1.37
N VAL A 7 31.07 1.88 -0.30
CA VAL A 7 32.13 1.00 0.18
C VAL A 7 31.70 0.42 1.52
N GLU A 8 31.79 -0.90 1.63
CA GLU A 8 31.55 -1.59 2.89
C GLU A 8 32.76 -1.41 3.82
N MET A 9 32.47 -0.94 5.02
CA MET A 9 33.45 -0.61 6.06
C MET A 9 33.14 -1.38 7.33
N ILE A 10 34.19 -1.80 8.05
CA ILE A 10 34.09 -2.47 9.35
C ILE A 10 34.68 -1.58 10.45
N PRO A 11 34.18 -1.66 11.69
CA PRO A 11 34.75 -0.92 12.81
C PRO A 11 36.20 -1.37 13.05
N VAL A 12 37.07 -0.41 13.38
CA VAL A 12 38.43 -0.73 13.84
C VAL A 12 38.34 -1.02 15.34
N LEU A 13 38.71 -2.22 15.75
CA LEU A 13 38.68 -2.64 17.16
C LEU A 13 40.08 -2.53 17.78
N ASP A 14 40.14 -2.25 19.08
CA ASP A 14 41.35 -2.38 19.89
C ASP A 14 41.51 -3.81 20.43
N GLU A 15 42.59 -4.06 21.18
CA GLU A 15 42.90 -5.38 21.77
C GLU A 15 41.81 -5.88 22.75
N ASN A 16 40.99 -4.98 23.28
CA ASN A 16 39.88 -5.29 24.19
C ASN A 16 38.55 -5.48 23.43
N GLY A 17 38.56 -5.41 22.09
CA GLY A 17 37.38 -5.52 21.26
C GLY A 17 36.51 -4.26 21.21
N ASN A 18 36.98 -3.12 21.74
CA ASN A 18 36.25 -1.86 21.71
C ASN A 18 36.55 -1.09 20.42
N GLN A 19 35.55 -0.38 19.91
CA GLN A 19 35.74 0.42 18.69
C GLN A 19 36.63 1.63 18.95
N VAL A 20 37.74 1.71 18.22
CA VAL A 20 38.69 2.82 18.26
C VAL A 20 38.02 4.10 17.77
N LYS A 21 38.29 5.22 18.44
CA LYS A 21 37.89 6.57 18.01
C LYS A 21 39.04 7.31 17.37
N ASN A 22 38.76 8.18 16.40
CA ASN A 22 39.76 9.07 15.79
C ASN A 22 40.04 10.28 16.69
N GLY A 23 41.03 11.11 16.32
CA GLY A 23 41.41 12.31 17.10
C GLY A 23 40.32 13.39 17.24
N LYS A 24 39.17 13.22 16.58
CA LYS A 24 37.97 14.07 16.73
C LYS A 24 36.86 13.39 17.54
N GLY A 25 37.15 12.27 18.19
CA GLY A 25 36.19 11.50 19.00
C GLY A 25 35.20 10.64 18.21
N ASN A 26 35.29 10.61 16.87
CA ASN A 26 34.37 9.83 16.04
C ASN A 26 34.82 8.37 15.91
N PRO A 27 33.90 7.40 15.84
CA PRO A 27 34.25 5.99 15.66
C PRO A 27 35.03 5.76 14.36
N LYS A 28 36.13 5.01 14.44
CA LYS A 28 37.01 4.70 13.32
C LYS A 28 36.52 3.46 12.58
N TYR A 29 36.59 3.54 11.25
CA TYR A 29 36.24 2.46 10.34
C TYR A 29 37.38 2.23 9.35
N LYS A 30 37.51 1.00 8.85
CA LYS A 30 38.41 0.63 7.75
C LYS A 30 37.63 -0.11 6.67
N ARG A 31 38.16 -0.17 5.44
CA ARG A 31 37.47 -0.88 4.34
C ARG A 31 37.45 -2.36 4.65
N LEU A 32 36.38 -3.06 4.28
CA LEU A 32 36.35 -4.52 4.41
C LEU A 32 37.46 -5.21 3.60
N SER A 33 37.92 -4.59 2.51
CA SER A 33 39.07 -5.07 1.73
C SER A 33 40.37 -5.09 2.55
N GLU A 34 40.47 -4.27 3.60
CA GLU A 34 41.62 -4.14 4.51
C GLU A 34 41.45 -4.98 5.78
N ALA A 35 40.38 -5.79 5.87
CA ALA A 35 40.11 -6.63 7.03
C ALA A 35 41.09 -7.81 7.13
N THR A 36 41.51 -8.12 8.35
CA THR A 36 42.32 -9.33 8.64
C THR A 36 41.49 -10.60 8.42
N PRO A 37 42.14 -11.77 8.28
CA PRO A 37 41.42 -13.04 8.19
C PRO A 37 40.45 -13.27 9.37
N GLU A 38 40.86 -12.94 10.60
CA GLU A 38 39.99 -13.10 11.79
C GLU A 38 38.77 -12.18 11.72
N GLU A 39 38.95 -10.92 11.32
CA GLU A 39 37.84 -9.96 11.18
C GLU A 39 36.84 -10.39 10.11
N LYS A 40 37.31 -11.01 9.02
CA LYS A 40 36.43 -11.59 7.99
C LYS A 40 35.62 -12.76 8.54
N VAL A 41 36.22 -13.60 9.40
CA VAL A 41 35.51 -14.68 10.10
C VAL A 41 34.47 -14.10 11.06
N LEU A 42 34.83 -13.12 11.88
CA LEU A 42 33.90 -12.46 12.81
C LEU A 42 32.73 -11.78 12.08
N LYS A 43 32.97 -11.20 10.90
CA LYS A 43 31.90 -10.68 10.03
C LYS A 43 30.98 -11.80 9.57
N LYS A 44 31.54 -12.92 9.10
CA LYS A 44 30.76 -14.07 8.61
C LYS A 44 29.90 -14.69 9.71
N GLU A 45 30.39 -14.70 10.95
CA GLU A 45 29.67 -15.13 12.15
C GLU A 45 28.65 -14.08 12.67
N GLY A 46 28.55 -12.91 12.04
CA GLY A 46 27.63 -11.84 12.43
C GLY A 46 28.07 -11.05 13.68
N LYS A 47 29.26 -11.33 14.23
CA LYS A 47 29.83 -10.66 15.41
C LYS A 47 30.41 -9.29 15.09
N LEU A 48 30.70 -9.00 13.82
CA LEU A 48 31.20 -7.72 13.34
C LEU A 48 30.20 -7.06 12.38
N LYS A 49 29.52 -6.00 12.82
CA LYS A 49 28.54 -5.27 11.98
C LYS A 49 29.25 -4.29 11.04
N SER A 50 29.12 -4.50 9.74
CA SER A 50 29.60 -3.56 8.72
C SER A 50 28.64 -2.40 8.50
N ARG A 51 29.15 -1.32 7.89
CA ARG A 51 28.37 -0.17 7.43
C ARG A 51 28.82 0.24 6.03
N PHE A 52 27.91 0.82 5.25
CA PHE A 52 28.23 1.32 3.93
C PHE A 52 28.43 2.84 3.98
N PHE A 53 29.55 3.30 3.45
CA PHE A 53 29.85 4.73 3.32
C PHE A 53 29.96 5.09 1.84
N GLN A 54 29.53 6.31 1.48
CA GLN A 54 29.74 6.80 0.13
C GLN A 54 31.24 7.00 -0.11
N GLU A 55 31.75 6.40 -1.17
CA GLU A 55 33.13 6.52 -1.57
C GLU A 55 33.44 7.96 -1.96
N ARG A 56 34.61 8.43 -1.57
CA ARG A 56 35.12 9.75 -1.93
C ARG A 56 36.41 9.62 -2.71
N ASP A 57 36.61 10.55 -3.61
CA ASP A 57 37.85 10.70 -4.33
C ASP A 57 38.97 11.12 -3.37
N SER A 58 40.10 10.43 -3.42
CA SER A 58 41.22 10.65 -2.51
C SER A 58 41.92 11.99 -2.74
N ASN A 59 41.83 12.54 -3.95
CA ASN A 59 42.53 13.78 -4.32
C ASN A 59 41.64 15.00 -4.09
N THR A 60 40.35 14.90 -4.42
CA THR A 60 39.41 16.04 -4.36
C THR A 60 38.48 16.01 -3.15
N GLY A 61 38.36 14.86 -2.47
CA GLY A 61 37.41 14.66 -1.36
C GLY A 61 35.94 14.60 -1.78
N LEU A 62 35.63 14.74 -3.08
CA LEU A 62 34.29 14.72 -3.62
C LEU A 62 33.71 13.30 -3.65
N ALA A 63 32.40 13.20 -3.50
CA ALA A 63 31.72 11.91 -3.49
C ALA A 63 31.71 11.28 -4.89
N LYS A 64 32.03 9.97 -4.98
CA LYS A 64 32.05 9.24 -6.23
C LYS A 64 30.66 8.71 -6.59
N PHE A 65 30.38 8.76 -7.87
CA PHE A 65 29.16 8.23 -8.47
C PHE A 65 29.49 7.37 -9.68
N ALA A 66 28.72 6.30 -9.86
CA ALA A 66 28.78 5.47 -11.05
C ALA A 66 27.56 5.76 -11.93
N THR A 67 27.76 5.73 -13.25
CA THR A 67 26.65 5.69 -14.21
C THR A 67 26.01 4.30 -14.21
N TYR A 68 24.71 4.24 -14.45
CA TYR A 68 24.02 2.99 -14.75
C TYR A 68 23.14 3.14 -15.98
N LYS A 69 22.91 2.02 -16.67
CA LYS A 69 22.03 1.95 -17.83
C LYS A 69 20.61 1.69 -17.35
N VAL A 70 19.68 2.47 -17.87
CA VAL A 70 18.25 2.26 -17.71
C VAL A 70 17.74 1.90 -19.09
N PHE A 71 17.03 0.78 -19.18
CA PHE A 71 16.36 0.35 -20.39
C PHE A 71 14.86 0.44 -20.16
N GLU A 72 14.13 0.85 -21.18
CA GLU A 72 12.67 0.72 -21.16
C GLU A 72 12.32 -0.77 -21.22
N LEU A 73 11.22 -1.22 -20.61
CA LEU A 73 10.94 -2.65 -20.46
C LEU A 73 10.76 -3.36 -21.80
N SER A 74 10.18 -2.69 -22.80
CA SER A 74 10.09 -3.22 -24.17
C SER A 74 11.45 -3.40 -24.85
N GLN A 75 12.51 -2.77 -24.32
CA GLN A 75 13.90 -2.96 -24.77
C GLN A 75 14.60 -4.11 -24.05
N THR A 76 13.89 -4.85 -23.21
CA THR A 76 14.44 -5.99 -22.46
C THR A 76 13.79 -7.29 -22.90
N THR A 77 14.46 -8.40 -22.65
CA THR A 77 13.90 -9.76 -22.81
C THR A 77 13.20 -10.24 -21.53
N LEU A 78 12.73 -9.32 -20.68
CA LEU A 78 12.08 -9.67 -19.43
C LEU A 78 10.76 -10.39 -19.72
N LYS A 79 10.52 -11.54 -19.09
CA LYS A 79 9.27 -12.27 -19.31
C LYS A 79 8.10 -11.61 -18.56
N PRO A 80 6.85 -11.70 -19.08
CA PRO A 80 5.67 -11.11 -18.46
C PRO A 80 5.47 -11.49 -16.99
N GLU A 81 5.82 -12.72 -16.60
CA GLU A 81 5.74 -13.18 -15.21
C GLU A 81 6.58 -12.35 -14.21
N PHE A 82 7.60 -11.63 -14.67
CA PHE A 82 8.44 -10.76 -13.84
C PHE A 82 8.00 -9.30 -13.86
N TYR A 83 7.06 -8.91 -14.72
CA TYR A 83 6.58 -7.54 -14.81
C TYR A 83 5.98 -7.04 -13.50
N PRO A 84 5.22 -7.83 -12.71
CA PRO A 84 4.72 -7.38 -11.41
C PRO A 84 5.82 -6.93 -10.44
N LYS A 85 7.00 -7.55 -10.51
CA LYS A 85 8.16 -7.20 -9.67
C LYS A 85 8.88 -5.97 -10.19
N ALA A 86 9.02 -5.85 -11.51
CA ALA A 86 9.70 -4.72 -12.16
C ALA A 86 8.83 -3.45 -12.18
N MET A 87 7.50 -3.60 -12.23
CA MET A 87 6.51 -2.54 -12.26
C MET A 87 5.44 -2.75 -11.17
N PRO A 88 5.76 -2.41 -9.91
CA PRO A 88 4.78 -2.49 -8.83
C PRO A 88 3.53 -1.64 -9.09
N ASN A 89 3.71 -0.49 -9.75
CA ASN A 89 2.64 0.45 -10.15
C ASN A 89 2.17 0.24 -11.61
N ARG A 90 2.27 -0.98 -12.15
CA ARG A 90 1.74 -1.28 -13.50
C ARG A 90 0.25 -1.00 -13.61
N HIS A 91 -0.22 -0.80 -14.84
CA HIS A 91 -1.66 -0.79 -15.10
C HIS A 91 -2.26 -2.18 -14.90
N TYR A 92 -3.47 -2.22 -14.34
CA TYR A 92 -4.28 -3.42 -14.26
C TYR A 92 -5.35 -3.40 -15.35
N ASN A 93 -5.43 -4.49 -16.11
CA ASN A 93 -6.46 -4.72 -17.11
C ASN A 93 -7.60 -5.52 -16.47
N PHE A 94 -8.49 -4.81 -15.77
CA PHE A 94 -9.65 -5.45 -15.15
C PHE A 94 -10.67 -5.91 -16.20
N ASN A 95 -11.40 -6.99 -15.91
CA ASN A 95 -12.57 -7.36 -16.70
C ASN A 95 -13.68 -6.33 -16.40
N MET A 96 -14.18 -5.67 -17.46
CA MET A 96 -15.18 -4.61 -17.37
C MET A 96 -16.56 -5.04 -17.93
N ASP A 97 -16.75 -6.31 -18.30
CA ASP A 97 -17.94 -6.78 -19.03
C ASP A 97 -19.23 -6.63 -18.22
N HIS A 98 -19.13 -6.69 -16.89
CA HIS A 98 -20.27 -6.72 -15.98
C HIS A 98 -20.48 -5.41 -15.20
N ILE A 99 -19.62 -4.41 -15.41
CA ILE A 99 -19.68 -3.14 -14.66
C ILE A 99 -20.35 -2.04 -15.48
N ARG A 100 -21.37 -1.42 -14.90
CA ARG A 100 -22.01 -0.20 -15.39
C ARG A 100 -21.15 1.03 -15.07
N THR A 101 -19.99 1.13 -15.73
CA THR A 101 -18.91 2.06 -15.37
C THR A 101 -19.39 3.50 -15.23
N LYS A 102 -20.21 3.98 -16.17
CA LYS A 102 -20.72 5.35 -16.17
C LYS A 102 -21.58 5.63 -14.93
N GLU A 103 -22.56 4.79 -14.68
CA GLU A 103 -23.51 4.92 -13.57
C GLU A 103 -22.81 4.75 -12.21
N VAL A 104 -21.80 3.88 -12.15
CA VAL A 104 -20.95 3.75 -10.97
C VAL A 104 -20.19 5.05 -10.70
N LEU A 105 -19.53 5.64 -11.70
CA LEU A 105 -18.78 6.88 -11.54
C LEU A 105 -19.68 8.09 -11.23
N GLU A 106 -20.88 8.16 -11.80
CA GLU A 106 -21.90 9.17 -11.45
C GLU A 106 -22.31 9.04 -9.98
N GLY A 107 -22.59 7.82 -9.52
CA GLY A 107 -22.93 7.56 -8.12
C GLY A 107 -21.79 7.85 -7.14
N LEU A 108 -20.54 7.57 -7.52
CA LEU A 108 -19.36 7.91 -6.72
C LEU A 108 -19.15 9.44 -6.66
N SER A 109 -19.39 10.13 -7.77
CA SER A 109 -19.31 11.60 -7.83
C SER A 109 -20.35 12.26 -6.94
N ASP A 110 -21.58 11.73 -6.90
CA ASP A 110 -22.62 12.23 -6.00
C ASP A 110 -22.34 11.88 -4.55
N TYR A 111 -21.79 10.69 -4.27
CA TYR A 111 -21.31 10.37 -2.92
C TYR A 111 -20.24 11.36 -2.45
N ALA A 112 -19.27 11.69 -3.31
CA ALA A 112 -18.22 12.67 -3.02
C ALA A 112 -18.81 14.04 -2.67
N LYS A 113 -19.73 14.56 -3.49
CA LYS A 113 -20.44 15.82 -3.22
C LYS A 113 -21.20 15.79 -1.89
N ASN A 114 -21.88 14.68 -1.59
CA ASN A 114 -22.65 14.52 -0.36
C ASN A 114 -21.77 14.57 0.90
N ILE A 115 -20.52 14.12 0.80
CA ILE A 115 -19.54 14.24 1.89
C ILE A 115 -18.71 15.53 1.81
N GLY A 116 -19.03 16.45 0.89
CA GLY A 116 -18.32 17.72 0.73
C GLY A 116 -16.94 17.62 0.10
N VAL A 117 -16.69 16.58 -0.71
CA VAL A 117 -15.43 16.33 -1.41
C VAL A 117 -15.61 16.49 -2.92
N THR A 118 -14.66 17.15 -3.58
CA THR A 118 -14.68 17.33 -5.04
C THR A 118 -13.63 16.44 -5.72
N ILE A 119 -14.00 15.77 -6.80
CA ILE A 119 -13.10 14.92 -7.59
C ILE A 119 -12.63 15.69 -8.83
N TYR A 120 -11.33 15.71 -9.07
CA TYR A 120 -10.70 16.31 -10.24
C TYR A 120 -9.79 15.31 -10.97
N GLN A 121 -9.61 15.55 -12.26
CA GLN A 121 -8.53 14.95 -13.02
C GLN A 121 -7.24 15.76 -12.81
N ASP A 122 -6.11 15.08 -12.64
CA ASP A 122 -4.81 15.69 -12.43
C ASP A 122 -4.15 16.11 -13.77
N ASP A 123 -4.71 17.12 -14.41
CA ASP A 123 -4.19 17.63 -15.69
C ASP A 123 -2.79 18.26 -15.54
N ALA A 124 -2.45 18.74 -14.34
CA ALA A 124 -1.14 19.29 -14.00
C ALA A 124 -0.07 18.21 -13.74
N LYS A 125 -0.46 16.93 -13.68
CA LYS A 125 0.40 15.76 -13.43
C LYS A 125 1.17 15.84 -12.10
N GLU A 126 0.55 16.39 -11.06
CA GLU A 126 1.10 16.47 -9.70
C GLU A 126 1.30 15.10 -9.05
N LEU A 127 0.43 14.14 -9.34
CA LEU A 127 0.45 12.78 -8.82
C LEU A 127 1.62 11.95 -9.33
N ARG A 128 2.27 12.37 -10.43
CA ARG A 128 3.33 11.61 -11.12
C ARG A 128 2.87 10.19 -11.45
N SER A 129 3.38 9.19 -10.73
CA SER A 129 3.05 7.78 -10.91
C SER A 129 1.96 7.26 -9.97
N ALA A 130 1.45 8.10 -9.06
CA ALA A 130 0.33 7.73 -8.20
C ALA A 130 -0.97 7.69 -9.01
N LYS A 131 -1.86 6.75 -8.67
CA LYS A 131 -3.14 6.56 -9.37
C LYS A 131 -4.17 7.61 -8.93
N GLY A 132 -4.12 8.03 -7.67
CA GLY A 132 -4.97 9.06 -7.10
C GLY A 132 -4.43 9.52 -5.74
N ALA A 133 -5.02 10.58 -5.21
CA ALA A 133 -4.79 11.02 -3.84
C ALA A 133 -5.96 11.87 -3.31
N PHE A 134 -6.34 11.63 -2.05
CA PHE A 134 -7.20 12.49 -1.27
C PHE A 134 -6.41 13.54 -0.47
N TYR A 135 -6.77 14.82 -0.62
CA TYR A 135 -6.20 15.97 0.08
C TYR A 135 -7.21 16.47 1.12
N PRO A 136 -7.05 16.12 2.42
CA PRO A 136 -8.03 16.45 3.45
C PRO A 136 -8.13 17.96 3.73
N ASP A 137 -7.07 18.75 3.60
CA ASP A 137 -7.18 20.18 3.89
C ASP A 137 -8.04 20.90 2.85
N GLU A 138 -7.87 20.51 1.58
CA GLU A 138 -8.58 21.06 0.42
C GLU A 138 -9.93 20.38 0.14
N GLN A 139 -10.23 19.26 0.79
CA GLN A 139 -11.41 18.42 0.53
C GLN A 139 -11.54 18.05 -0.96
N LYS A 140 -10.43 17.66 -1.57
CA LYS A 140 -10.39 17.25 -2.98
C LYS A 140 -9.75 15.88 -3.16
N ILE A 141 -10.18 15.17 -4.20
CA ILE A 141 -9.55 13.97 -4.72
C ILE A 141 -8.97 14.32 -6.09
N LEU A 142 -7.71 13.99 -6.32
CA LEU A 142 -7.10 14.01 -7.64
C LEU A 142 -7.00 12.59 -8.18
N LEU A 143 -7.33 12.41 -9.46
CA LEU A 143 -7.19 11.15 -10.19
C LEU A 143 -6.20 11.32 -11.34
N ASN A 144 -5.31 10.35 -11.51
CA ASN A 144 -4.35 10.37 -12.60
C ASN A 144 -5.08 10.17 -13.96
N PRO A 145 -4.87 11.08 -14.94
CA PRO A 145 -5.50 10.97 -16.26
C PRO A 145 -5.10 9.71 -17.04
N ASP A 146 -3.95 9.10 -16.70
CA ASP A 146 -3.44 7.92 -17.39
C ASP A 146 -4.07 6.60 -16.87
N ASN A 147 -4.97 6.66 -15.86
CA ASN A 147 -5.64 5.49 -15.33
C ASN A 147 -6.55 4.80 -16.38
N THR A 148 -6.53 3.46 -16.42
CA THR A 148 -7.53 2.72 -17.21
C THR A 148 -8.93 2.89 -16.61
N PRO A 149 -10.03 2.65 -17.37
CA PRO A 149 -11.38 2.83 -16.84
C PRO A 149 -11.66 2.06 -15.53
N GLY A 150 -11.18 0.81 -15.42
CA GLY A 150 -11.32 0.04 -14.18
C GLY A 150 -10.45 0.59 -13.03
N GLU A 151 -9.27 1.11 -13.35
CA GLU A 151 -8.43 1.81 -12.37
C GLU A 151 -9.07 3.11 -11.88
N VAL A 152 -9.74 3.87 -12.75
CA VAL A 152 -10.49 5.07 -12.37
C VAL A 152 -11.54 4.71 -11.33
N VAL A 153 -12.34 3.66 -11.55
CA VAL A 153 -13.37 3.21 -10.60
C VAL A 153 -12.73 2.79 -9.27
N ALA A 154 -11.80 1.83 -9.30
CA ALA A 154 -11.18 1.29 -8.08
C ALA A 154 -10.44 2.36 -7.27
N THR A 155 -9.72 3.26 -7.95
CA THR A 155 -8.98 4.36 -7.31
C THR A 155 -9.94 5.39 -6.74
N THR A 156 -11.01 5.76 -7.45
CA THR A 156 -12.01 6.70 -6.94
C THR A 156 -12.63 6.18 -5.65
N ILE A 157 -12.97 4.89 -5.59
CA ILE A 157 -13.52 4.28 -4.38
C ILE A 157 -12.48 4.29 -3.24
N HIS A 158 -11.22 3.98 -3.54
CA HIS A 158 -10.14 4.02 -2.53
C HIS A 158 -9.97 5.40 -1.91
N GLU A 159 -9.88 6.44 -2.74
CA GLU A 159 -9.74 7.82 -2.24
C GLU A 159 -11.01 8.29 -1.50
N LEU A 160 -12.20 7.86 -1.93
CA LEU A 160 -13.44 8.12 -1.19
C LEU A 160 -13.50 7.36 0.14
N ALA A 161 -12.91 6.17 0.22
CA ALA A 161 -12.77 5.44 1.48
C ALA A 161 -11.87 6.23 2.44
N HIS A 162 -10.72 6.74 1.97
CA HIS A 162 -9.90 7.66 2.78
C HIS A 162 -10.68 8.90 3.22
N ALA A 163 -11.42 9.55 2.32
CA ALA A 163 -12.25 10.70 2.65
C ALA A 163 -13.33 10.37 3.68
N SER A 164 -13.91 9.16 3.64
CA SER A 164 -14.99 8.77 4.55
C SER A 164 -14.51 8.31 5.93
N LEU A 165 -13.37 7.62 5.97
CA LEU A 165 -12.83 6.96 7.15
C LEU A 165 -11.83 7.83 7.91
N HIS A 166 -11.01 8.61 7.19
CA HIS A 166 -9.80 9.25 7.73
C HIS A 166 -9.79 10.78 7.61
N ASN A 167 -10.85 11.38 7.08
CA ASN A 167 -10.97 12.84 7.04
C ASN A 167 -11.18 13.40 8.46
N PRO A 168 -10.24 14.21 8.99
CA PRO A 168 -10.32 14.71 10.36
C PRO A 168 -11.55 15.57 10.64
N LYS A 169 -12.19 16.12 9.60
CA LYS A 169 -13.42 16.92 9.71
C LYS A 169 -14.64 16.08 10.11
N PHE A 170 -14.61 14.76 9.98
CA PHE A 170 -15.74 13.89 10.34
C PHE A 170 -15.65 13.39 11.79
N ALA A 171 -16.80 13.32 12.46
CA ALA A 171 -16.89 12.87 13.85
C ALA A 171 -16.37 11.44 14.03
N ASN A 172 -16.65 10.59 13.04
CA ASN A 172 -16.29 9.18 12.96
C ASN A 172 -14.87 8.92 12.39
N SER A 173 -14.07 9.97 12.19
CA SER A 173 -12.62 9.82 11.97
C SER A 173 -11.94 9.31 13.24
N TYR A 174 -10.75 8.72 13.09
CA TYR A 174 -9.88 8.53 14.24
C TYR A 174 -9.55 9.89 14.88
N LYS A 175 -9.56 9.92 16.22
CA LYS A 175 -9.13 11.07 17.03
C LYS A 175 -7.71 10.87 17.57
N GLU A 176 -7.30 9.61 17.68
CA GLU A 176 -5.94 9.19 17.96
C GLU A 176 -5.16 8.95 16.67
N GLU A 177 -3.84 8.95 16.76
CA GLU A 177 -2.98 8.60 15.65
C GLU A 177 -3.09 7.09 15.37
N VAL A 178 -3.39 6.75 14.13
CA VAL A 178 -3.47 5.37 13.66
C VAL A 178 -2.40 5.15 12.59
N SER A 179 -1.75 3.99 12.63
CA SER A 179 -0.69 3.64 11.69
C SER A 179 -1.17 3.79 10.25
N LYS A 180 -0.24 4.22 9.38
CA LYS A 180 -0.49 4.32 7.94
C LYS A 180 -1.01 3.00 7.38
N ASP A 181 -0.38 1.90 7.73
CA ASP A 181 -0.72 0.56 7.22
C ASP A 181 -2.16 0.17 7.54
N ARG A 182 -2.66 0.49 8.74
CA ARG A 182 -4.06 0.25 9.10
C ARG A 182 -5.02 1.12 8.30
N ARG A 183 -4.67 2.39 8.07
CA ARG A 183 -5.49 3.30 7.23
C ARG A 183 -5.54 2.84 5.76
N GLU A 184 -4.43 2.37 5.21
CA GLU A 184 -4.39 1.82 3.85
C GLU A 184 -5.18 0.51 3.75
N LEU A 185 -5.08 -0.38 4.75
CA LEU A 185 -5.91 -1.58 4.83
C LEU A 185 -7.41 -1.25 4.78
N GLU A 186 -7.87 -0.31 5.60
CA GLU A 186 -9.29 0.06 5.62
C GLU A 186 -9.75 0.62 4.27
N ALA A 187 -8.92 1.43 3.62
CA ALA A 187 -9.27 2.03 2.33
C ALA A 187 -9.26 1.01 1.18
N GLU A 188 -8.23 0.18 1.10
CA GLU A 188 -8.09 -0.82 0.03
C GLU A 188 -9.14 -1.93 0.18
N MET A 189 -9.43 -2.40 1.40
CA MET A 189 -10.50 -3.36 1.63
C MET A 189 -11.87 -2.78 1.29
N THR A 190 -12.12 -1.50 1.64
CA THR A 190 -13.34 -0.80 1.21
C THR A 190 -13.42 -0.74 -0.32
N SER A 191 -12.33 -0.38 -0.99
CA SER A 191 -12.25 -0.33 -2.45
C SER A 191 -12.54 -1.67 -3.09
N TYR A 192 -11.91 -2.73 -2.60
CA TYR A 192 -12.13 -4.10 -3.07
C TYR A 192 -13.59 -4.52 -2.94
N LEU A 193 -14.19 -4.37 -1.76
CA LEU A 193 -15.57 -4.81 -1.51
C LEU A 193 -16.60 -4.05 -2.34
N VAL A 194 -16.47 -2.73 -2.46
CA VAL A 194 -17.38 -1.92 -3.30
C VAL A 194 -17.16 -2.21 -4.78
N SER A 195 -15.91 -2.35 -5.24
CA SER A 195 -15.61 -2.69 -6.64
C SER A 195 -16.23 -4.05 -7.00
N ASN A 196 -16.02 -5.05 -6.14
CA ASN A 196 -16.56 -6.39 -6.33
C ASN A 196 -18.10 -6.39 -6.32
N HIS A 197 -18.74 -5.58 -5.47
CA HIS A 197 -20.20 -5.41 -5.47
C HIS A 197 -20.76 -4.96 -6.82
N PHE A 198 -20.02 -4.12 -7.55
CA PHE A 198 -20.40 -3.63 -8.88
C PHE A 198 -19.81 -4.45 -10.03
N GLY A 199 -19.28 -5.65 -9.77
CA GLY A 199 -18.80 -6.58 -10.79
C GLY A 199 -17.37 -6.31 -11.26
N LEU A 200 -16.61 -5.48 -10.55
CA LEU A 200 -15.19 -5.22 -10.83
C LEU A 200 -14.30 -6.01 -9.88
N ASP A 201 -13.80 -7.16 -10.34
CA ASP A 201 -12.85 -7.95 -9.56
C ASP A 201 -11.46 -7.29 -9.56
N THR A 202 -11.05 -6.84 -8.38
CA THR A 202 -9.74 -6.21 -8.13
C THR A 202 -8.82 -7.08 -7.27
N SER A 203 -9.17 -8.35 -7.06
CA SER A 203 -8.50 -9.29 -6.15
C SER A 203 -6.98 -9.41 -6.38
N GLU A 204 -6.54 -9.50 -7.64
CA GLU A 204 -5.11 -9.61 -8.01
C GLU A 204 -4.29 -8.43 -7.45
N LYS A 205 -4.89 -7.23 -7.46
CA LYS A 205 -4.29 -6.02 -6.89
C LYS A 205 -4.44 -6.04 -5.37
N ALA A 206 -5.68 -6.04 -4.88
CA ALA A 206 -6.00 -5.71 -3.49
C ALA A 206 -5.43 -6.72 -2.47
N ILE A 207 -5.51 -8.02 -2.74
CA ILE A 207 -5.10 -9.06 -1.79
C ILE A 207 -3.61 -8.95 -1.47
N ARG A 208 -2.78 -8.71 -2.49
CA ARG A 208 -1.33 -8.56 -2.32
C ARG A 208 -0.98 -7.34 -1.48
N TYR A 209 -1.63 -6.21 -1.72
CA TYR A 209 -1.36 -4.97 -0.96
C TYR A 209 -1.80 -5.11 0.50
N MET A 210 -2.99 -5.66 0.76
CA MET A 210 -3.47 -5.91 2.11
C MET A 210 -2.57 -6.88 2.89
N ALA A 211 -2.06 -7.93 2.24
CA ALA A 211 -1.13 -8.87 2.86
C ALA A 211 0.21 -8.23 3.24
N ILE A 212 0.74 -7.33 2.39
CA ILE A 212 2.01 -6.64 2.65
C ILE A 212 1.88 -5.67 3.83
N TRP A 213 0.83 -4.86 3.88
CA TRP A 213 0.70 -3.83 4.92
C TRP A 213 0.44 -4.40 6.32
N THR A 214 -0.19 -5.56 6.40
CA THR A 214 -0.59 -6.14 7.68
C THR A 214 0.35 -7.25 8.16
N ASP A 215 1.45 -7.47 7.44
CA ASP A 215 2.29 -8.67 7.58
C ASP A 215 1.43 -9.93 7.68
N ASN A 216 0.55 -10.12 6.70
CA ASN A 216 -0.47 -11.17 6.68
C ASN A 216 -1.39 -11.17 7.92
N LEU A 217 -1.91 -9.99 8.28
CA LEU A 217 -2.80 -9.74 9.43
C LEU A 217 -2.19 -9.98 10.81
N THR A 218 -0.89 -10.19 10.91
CA THR A 218 -0.21 -10.39 12.21
C THR A 218 0.13 -9.09 12.92
N SER A 219 0.10 -7.95 12.20
CA SER A 219 0.44 -6.63 12.75
C SER A 219 -0.69 -5.94 13.50
N LEU A 220 -1.89 -6.51 13.52
CA LEU A 220 -3.08 -5.95 14.18
C LEU A 220 -3.58 -6.94 15.24
N ASP A 221 -3.92 -6.43 16.43
CA ASP A 221 -4.63 -7.24 17.41
C ASP A 221 -6.11 -7.43 17.02
N ASP A 222 -6.79 -8.39 17.66
CA ASP A 222 -8.19 -8.73 17.37
C ASP A 222 -9.14 -7.55 17.56
N GLN A 223 -8.88 -6.64 18.52
CA GLN A 223 -9.73 -5.48 18.76
C GLN A 223 -9.57 -4.44 17.66
N GLN A 224 -8.33 -4.16 17.25
CA GLN A 224 -8.02 -3.27 16.14
C GLN A 224 -8.61 -3.80 14.83
N LEU A 225 -8.46 -5.10 14.57
CA LEU A 225 -9.02 -5.74 13.39
C LEU A 225 -10.55 -5.66 13.39
N ALA A 226 -11.20 -6.02 14.51
CA ALA A 226 -12.66 -5.94 14.62
C ALA A 226 -13.18 -4.49 14.45
N GLN A 227 -12.50 -3.51 15.03
CA GLN A 227 -12.83 -2.10 14.85
C GLN A 227 -12.70 -1.67 13.39
N SER A 228 -11.63 -2.09 12.71
CA SER A 228 -11.42 -1.78 11.29
C SER A 228 -12.49 -2.43 10.40
N MET A 229 -12.81 -3.70 10.63
CA MET A 229 -13.87 -4.39 9.89
C MET A 229 -15.24 -3.71 10.05
N LYS A 230 -15.58 -3.25 11.27
CA LYS A 230 -16.81 -2.49 11.51
C LYS A 230 -16.85 -1.18 10.72
N ARG A 231 -15.72 -0.45 10.70
CA ARG A 231 -15.59 0.83 9.98
C ARG A 231 -15.66 0.63 8.46
N ILE A 232 -14.97 -0.39 7.95
CA ILE A 232 -15.00 -0.82 6.54
C ILE A 232 -16.44 -1.13 6.14
N HIS A 233 -17.13 -2.04 6.85
CA HIS A 233 -18.50 -2.43 6.52
C HIS A 233 -19.45 -1.22 6.50
N GLY A 234 -19.34 -0.34 7.50
CA GLY A 234 -20.15 0.88 7.56
C GLY A 234 -19.92 1.82 6.38
N THR A 235 -18.68 1.91 5.89
CA THR A 235 -18.31 2.76 4.76
C THR A 235 -18.73 2.14 3.42
N VAL A 236 -18.47 0.84 3.22
CA VAL A 236 -18.96 0.06 2.07
C VAL A 236 -20.47 0.24 1.91
N SER A 237 -21.23 0.06 3.00
CA SER A 237 -22.69 0.20 2.99
C SER A 237 -23.15 1.59 2.55
N LYS A 238 -22.45 2.65 2.96
CA LYS A 238 -22.77 4.04 2.58
C LYS A 238 -22.48 4.30 1.10
N ILE A 239 -21.31 3.89 0.63
CA ILE A 239 -20.89 4.09 -0.78
C ILE A 239 -21.82 3.29 -1.70
N VAL A 240 -22.02 2.00 -1.43
CA VAL A 240 -22.91 1.13 -2.22
C VAL A 240 -24.31 1.72 -2.31
N LYS A 241 -24.91 2.10 -1.18
CA LYS A 241 -26.26 2.69 -1.15
C LYS A 241 -26.37 3.95 -2.00
N SER A 242 -25.33 4.78 -2.01
CA SER A 242 -25.29 6.00 -2.84
C SER A 242 -25.21 5.65 -4.33
N VAL A 243 -24.33 4.73 -4.69
CA VAL A 243 -24.09 4.34 -6.09
C VAL A 243 -25.27 3.57 -6.68
N GLU A 244 -25.96 2.74 -5.88
CA GLU A 244 -27.15 1.99 -6.31
C GLU A 244 -28.32 2.86 -6.76
N GLN A 245 -28.37 4.13 -6.34
CA GLN A 245 -29.36 5.08 -6.84
C GLN A 245 -29.22 5.32 -8.35
N HIS A 246 -28.00 5.18 -8.88
CA HIS A 246 -27.66 5.38 -10.28
C HIS A 246 -27.64 4.05 -11.05
N THR A 247 -27.07 3.01 -10.45
CA THR A 247 -26.92 1.71 -11.12
C THR A 247 -28.21 0.90 -11.17
N LYS A 248 -29.28 1.32 -10.45
CA LYS A 248 -30.59 0.64 -10.36
C LYS A 248 -30.40 -0.87 -10.25
N PRO A 249 -29.84 -1.36 -9.13
CA PRO A 249 -29.32 -2.72 -9.04
C PRO A 249 -30.36 -3.73 -9.49
N TYR A 250 -29.89 -4.81 -10.12
CA TYR A 250 -30.67 -6.04 -10.17
C TYR A 250 -31.08 -6.37 -8.74
N GLN A 251 -32.39 -6.38 -8.47
CA GLN A 251 -32.88 -6.85 -7.18
C GLN A 251 -32.52 -8.32 -7.07
N LEU A 252 -31.42 -8.63 -6.35
CA LEU A 252 -31.27 -9.98 -5.84
C LEU A 252 -32.54 -10.24 -5.02
N ASN A 253 -33.39 -11.14 -5.50
CA ASN A 253 -34.57 -11.57 -4.75
C ASN A 253 -34.09 -11.97 -3.37
N ARG A 254 -34.31 -11.08 -2.39
CA ARG A 254 -33.97 -11.27 -0.98
C ARG A 254 -34.93 -12.27 -0.33
N GLN A 255 -35.41 -13.24 -1.10
CA GLN A 255 -36.18 -14.41 -0.65
C GLN A 255 -35.26 -15.61 -0.35
N VAL A 256 -33.95 -15.52 -0.62
CA VAL A 256 -32.99 -16.61 -0.28
C VAL A 256 -32.43 -16.46 1.16
N GLY A 257 -33.14 -15.77 2.06
CA GLY A 257 -32.64 -15.44 3.40
C GLY A 257 -33.61 -15.68 4.57
N GLN A 258 -34.72 -16.40 4.38
CA GLN A 258 -35.60 -16.83 5.49
C GLN A 258 -36.12 -18.28 5.38
N ASN A 259 -35.53 -19.11 4.52
CA ASN A 259 -35.82 -20.56 4.47
C ASN A 259 -34.57 -21.40 4.69
N GLN A 260 -33.72 -21.00 5.64
CA GLN A 260 -32.85 -21.97 6.29
C GLN A 260 -33.63 -22.57 7.46
N ASN A 261 -34.36 -23.65 7.18
CA ASN A 261 -34.84 -24.57 8.21
C ASN A 261 -33.62 -25.23 8.87
N PHE A 262 -32.93 -24.49 9.73
CA PHE A 262 -32.02 -25.09 10.68
C PHE A 262 -32.84 -25.99 11.59
N ILE A 263 -32.63 -27.30 11.48
CA ILE A 263 -33.12 -28.24 12.48
C ILE A 263 -32.46 -27.83 13.80
N GLN A 264 -33.26 -27.34 14.75
CA GLN A 264 -32.76 -27.02 16.08
C GLN A 264 -32.13 -28.27 16.69
N SER A 265 -30.91 -28.12 17.20
CA SER A 265 -30.21 -29.17 17.95
C SER A 265 -31.10 -29.69 19.09
N PRO A 266 -31.21 -31.02 19.28
CA PRO A 266 -32.00 -31.59 20.37
C PRO A 266 -31.60 -31.02 21.73
N LYS A 267 -32.56 -30.55 22.52
CA LYS A 267 -32.36 -29.96 23.87
C LYS A 267 -31.98 -30.98 24.97
N LYS A 268 -31.30 -32.07 24.63
CA LYS A 268 -30.75 -33.01 25.61
C LYS A 268 -29.31 -33.34 25.20
N GLY A 269 -28.36 -32.95 26.05
CA GLY A 269 -26.95 -33.28 25.86
C GLY A 269 -26.74 -34.78 25.74
N LEU A 270 -25.71 -35.17 24.99
CA LEU A 270 -25.20 -36.54 24.97
C LEU A 270 -24.96 -36.98 26.43
N LYS A 271 -25.73 -37.95 26.89
CA LYS A 271 -25.32 -38.72 28.06
C LYS A 271 -24.15 -39.58 27.61
N VAL A 272 -22.98 -39.31 28.18
CA VAL A 272 -21.84 -40.25 28.21
C VAL A 272 -22.22 -41.42 29.11
#